data_AF-A0A081RRS3-F1
#
_entry.id   AF-A0A081RRS3-F1
#
_cell.length_a   1.000
_cell.length_b   1.000
_cell.length_c   1.000
_cell.angle_alpha   90.00
_cell.angle_beta   90.00
_cell.angle_gamma   90.00
#
_symmetry.space_group_name_H-M   'P 1'
#
loop_
_entity.id
_entity.type
_entity.pdbx_description
1 polymer ?
#
loop_
_entity_poly.entity_id
_entity_poly.type
_entity_poly.pdbx_seq_one_letter_code
_entity_poly.pdbx_strand_id
1 'polypeptide(L)' 'MAVNIEALINCLGKIYQEIFGEGLIHYKTKPSGFPGDEVICLEMVKEGGASIL' A
#
# COMPACT_ATOMS: atom_id res chain seq x y z
N MET A 1 3.41 11.47 9.76
CA MET A 1 2.88 11.16 8.41
C MET A 1 1.38 11.07 8.54
N ALA A 2 0.62 11.89 7.80
CA ALA A 2 -0.84 11.92 7.87
C ALA A 2 -1.40 11.37 6.56
N VAL A 3 -2.28 10.38 6.66
CA VAL A 3 -2.99 9.81 5.50
C VAL A 3 -4.29 10.59 5.34
N ASN A 4 -4.57 11.07 4.12
CA ASN A 4 -5.86 11.70 3.80
C ASN A 4 -6.91 10.60 3.59
N ILE A 5 -7.69 10.31 4.64
CA ILE A 5 -8.67 9.22 4.66
C ILE A 5 -9.82 9.48 3.67
N GLU A 6 -10.30 10.73 3.56
CA GLU A 6 -11.39 11.06 2.63
C GLU A 6 -10.99 10.81 1.18
N ALA A 7 -9.80 11.25 0.77
CA ALA A 7 -9.29 11.01 -0.56
C ALA A 7 -9.08 9.51 -0.85
N LEU A 8 -8.65 8.74 0.15
CA LEU A 8 -8.50 7.29 0.04
C LEU A 8 -9.83 6.56 -0.17
N ILE A 9 -10.87 6.93 0.59
CA ILE A 9 -12.22 6.33 0.45
C ILE A 9 -12.77 6.60 -0.96
N ASN A 10 -12.55 7.81 -1.49
CA ASN A 10 -13.00 8.17 -2.85
C ASN A 10 -12.25 7.43 -3.97
N CYS A 11 -11.15 6.74 -3.65
CA CYS A 11 -10.40 5.92 -4.59
C CYS A 11 -10.68 4.41 -4.46
N LEU A 12 -11.54 3.99 -3.54
CA LEU A 12 -11.95 2.59 -3.44
C LEU A 12 -12.58 2.12 -4.76
N GLY A 13 -12.13 0.97 -5.26
CA GLY A 13 -12.53 0.43 -6.56
C GLY A 13 -11.63 0.83 -7.73
N LYS A 14 -10.75 1.82 -7.58
CA LYS A 14 -9.67 2.08 -8.55
C LYS A 14 -8.59 0.98 -8.50
N ILE A 15 -7.77 0.90 -9.54
CA ILE A 15 -6.63 -0.02 -9.51
C ILE A 15 -5.55 0.49 -8.55
N TYR A 16 -4.86 -0.43 -7.87
CA TYR A 16 -3.87 -0.11 -6.83
C TYR A 16 -2.81 0.91 -7.28
N GLN A 17 -2.36 0.84 -8.53
CA GLN A 17 -1.38 1.77 -9.11
C GLN A 17 -1.88 3.22 -9.17
N GLU A 18 -3.18 3.45 -9.38
CA GLU A 18 -3.74 4.81 -9.37
C GLU A 18 -3.71 5.38 -7.94
N ILE A 19 -4.11 4.59 -6.94
CA ILE A 19 -4.11 5.00 -5.53
C ILE A 19 -2.69 5.31 -5.04
N PHE A 20 -1.70 4.52 -5.49
CA PHE A 20 -0.28 4.77 -5.25
C PHE A 20 0.22 6.02 -5.97
N GLY A 21 -0.18 6.24 -7.23
CA GLY A 21 0.20 7.41 -8.01
C GLY A 21 -0.28 8.73 -7.41
N GLU A 22 -1.45 8.73 -6.77
CA GLU A 22 -1.99 9.88 -6.01
C GLU A 22 -1.27 10.12 -4.67
N GLY A 23 -0.32 9.25 -4.28
CA GLY A 23 0.41 9.35 -3.01
C GLY A 23 -0.45 9.05 -1.77
N LEU A 24 -1.65 8.48 -1.95
CA LEU A 24 -2.57 8.14 -0.85
C LEU A 24 -2.12 6.90 -0.08
N ILE A 25 -1.36 6.03 -0.74
CA ILE A 25 -0.67 4.88 -0.15
C ILE A 25 0.81 4.92 -0.50
N HIS A 26 1.64 4.48 0.43
CA HIS A 26 3.10 4.62 0.33
C HIS A 26 3.79 3.38 -0.21
N TYR A 27 3.13 2.22 -0.15
CA TYR A 27 3.71 0.96 -0.58
C TYR A 27 3.45 0.76 -2.07
N LYS A 28 4.53 0.58 -2.82
CA LYS A 28 4.44 0.26 -4.25
C LYS A 28 4.02 -1.20 -4.46
N THR A 29 4.51 -2.10 -3.61
CA THR A 29 4.19 -3.53 -3.68
C THR A 29 2.73 -3.74 -3.35
N LYS A 30 2.01 -4.46 -4.21
CA LYS A 30 0.62 -4.83 -3.96
C LYS A 30 0.58 -5.97 -2.93
N PRO A 31 -0.23 -5.87 -1.86
CA PRO A 31 -0.42 -6.99 -0.95
C PRO A 31 -1.06 -8.18 -1.68
N SER A 32 -0.67 -9.39 -1.29
CA SER A 32 -1.13 -10.64 -1.86
C SER A 32 -1.65 -11.58 -0.78
N GLY A 33 -2.65 -12.39 -1.13
CA GLY A 33 -3.21 -13.45 -0.30
C GLY A 33 -3.98 -14.42 -1.20
N PHE A 34 -4.33 -15.59 -0.68
CA PHE A 34 -5.13 -16.56 -1.42
C PHE A 34 -6.63 -16.21 -1.29
N PRO A 35 -7.45 -16.51 -2.33
CA PRO A 35 -8.89 -16.37 -2.21
C PRO A 35 -9.42 -17.21 -1.04
N GLY A 36 -10.13 -16.58 -0.11
CA GLY A 36 -10.62 -17.22 1.11
C GLY A 36 -9.77 -16.93 2.36
N ASP A 37 -8.62 -16.29 2.21
CA ASP A 37 -7.82 -15.84 3.36
C ASP A 37 -8.48 -14.63 4.03
N GLU A 38 -8.55 -14.67 5.36
CA GLU A 38 -8.99 -13.53 6.20
C GLU A 38 -7.93 -12.42 6.26
N VAL A 39 -6.69 -12.74 5.86
CA VAL A 39 -5.51 -11.87 5.97
C VAL A 39 -4.82 -11.80 4.61
N ILE A 40 -4.48 -10.58 4.20
CA ILE A 40 -3.58 -10.34 3.08
C ILE A 40 -2.22 -9.89 3.60
N CYS A 41 -1.16 -10.44 3.03
CA CYS A 41 0.20 -10.14 3.43
C CYS A 41 0.79 -9.12 2.46
N LEU A 42 1.53 -8.15 3.00
CA LEU A 42 2.35 -7.26 2.21
C LEU A 42 3.81 -7.62 2.45
N GLU A 43 4.46 -8.18 1.44
CA GLU A 43 5.92 -8.33 1.46
C GLU A 43 6.56 -6.95 1.31
N MET A 44 6.84 -6.33 2.44
CA MET A 44 7.61 -5.10 2.49
C MET A 44 9.07 -5.46 2.26
N VAL A 45 9.57 -5.24 1.05
CA VAL A 45 11.02 -5.02 0.88
C VAL A 45 11.35 -3.83 1.76
N LYS A 46 12.40 -3.94 2.58
CA LYS A 46 12.84 -2.83 3.44
C LYS A 46 13.22 -1.64 2.56
N GLU A 47 12.26 -0.78 2.23
CA GLU A 47 12.47 0.48 1.49
C GLU A 47 13.09 1.57 2.37
N GLY A 48 13.59 1.20 3.55
CA GLY A 48 14.68 1.89 4.21
C GLY A 48 15.96 1.11 3.96
N GLY A 49 16.85 1.62 3.10
CA GLY A 49 18.24 1.25 3.18
C GLY A 49 18.70 1.47 4.62
N ALA A 50 18.84 0.39 5.40
CA ALA A 50 19.52 0.48 6.67
C ALA A 50 21.02 0.51 6.36
N SER A 51 21.50 1.69 5.97
CA SER A 51 22.84 2.09 6.39
C SER A 51 22.70 2.36 7.89
N ILE A 52 22.99 1.32 8.66
CA ILE A 52 23.39 1.45 10.06
C ILE A 52 24.82 0.95 10.05
N LEU A 53 25.74 1.91 10.10
CA LEU A 53 27.21 1.81 10.10
C LEU A 53 27.87 1.48 8.76
#